data_AF-A0A150K8G9-F1
#
_entry.id   AF-A0A150K8G9-F1
#
_cell.length_a   1.000
_cell.length_b   1.000
_cell.length_c   1.000
_cell.angle_alpha   90.00
_cell.angle_beta   90.00
_cell.angle_gamma   90.00
#
_symmetry.space_group_name_H-M   'P 1'
#
loop_
_entity.id
_entity.type
_entity.pdbx_description
1 polymer ?
#
loop_
_entity_poly.entity_id
_entity_poly.type
_entity_poly.pdbx_seq_one_letter_code
_entity_poly.pdbx_strand_id
1 'polypeptide(L)'
;MIFYIGAIFVIVTLYPWNELDSIGSPFVATFAKIGITAAAGIINFVVVTAALSGCNSGIYSAGRMLYTLGVNGQAPKIFTKVSGNGVPLLGTIGVLAGLVIGVVLSYIAPKNLFVYVYSASVLPGMVPWFVILISQIQFRKMKKAEMKNHPFKMPFAPVSNYVTIAFLIAVLIGMWFNDETRMSLVAGIVFLGLVTVCYFVFGIGRSAEPAASKRKKILDHPQ
;
A
#
# COMPACT_ATOMS: atom_id res chain seq x y z
N MET A 1 -1.04 -2.08 -17.57
CA MET A 1 -0.54 -3.47 -17.67
C MET A 1 0.21 -3.72 -18.98
N ILE A 2 -0.35 -3.37 -20.15
CA ILE A 2 0.35 -3.51 -21.44
C ILE A 2 1.72 -2.81 -21.45
N PHE A 3 1.78 -1.55 -20.98
CA PHE A 3 3.04 -0.82 -20.87
C PHE A 3 4.06 -1.50 -19.94
N TYR A 4 3.59 -2.09 -18.83
CA TYR A 4 4.45 -2.75 -17.85
C TYR A 4 5.04 -4.05 -18.39
N ILE A 5 4.19 -4.93 -18.94
CA ILE A 5 4.63 -6.22 -19.51
C ILE A 5 5.52 -5.97 -20.74
N GLY A 6 5.13 -5.04 -21.60
CA GLY A 6 5.91 -4.67 -22.78
C GLY A 6 7.28 -4.09 -22.43
N ALA A 7 7.35 -3.22 -21.41
CA ALA A 7 8.62 -2.67 -20.96
C ALA A 7 9.56 -3.73 -20.38
N ILE A 8 9.05 -4.64 -19.52
CA ILE A 8 9.86 -5.73 -18.97
C ILE A 8 10.36 -6.66 -20.07
N PHE A 9 9.49 -7.02 -21.02
CA PHE A 9 9.85 -7.85 -22.17
C PHE A 9 11.02 -7.23 -22.95
N VAL A 10 10.96 -5.94 -23.25
CA VAL A 10 12.04 -5.23 -23.95
C VAL A 10 13.33 -5.20 -23.12
N ILE A 11 13.25 -4.90 -21.82
CA ILE A 11 14.43 -4.83 -20.94
C ILE A 11 15.13 -6.18 -20.83
N VAL A 12 14.40 -7.27 -20.55
CA VAL A 12 14.98 -8.61 -20.37
C VAL A 12 15.52 -9.19 -21.68
N THR A 13 15.01 -8.74 -22.84
CA THR A 13 15.57 -9.10 -24.15
C THR A 13 16.89 -8.38 -24.44
N LEU A 14 17.08 -7.17 -23.90
CA LEU A 14 18.27 -6.33 -24.15
C LEU A 14 19.37 -6.49 -23.11
N TYR A 15 19.00 -6.80 -21.86
CA TYR A 15 19.93 -7.02 -20.75
C TYR A 15 19.66 -8.38 -20.13
N PRO A 16 20.70 -9.21 -19.95
CA PRO A 16 20.54 -10.50 -19.32
C PRO A 16 20.10 -10.28 -17.86
N TRP A 17 19.09 -11.04 -17.44
CA TRP A 17 18.38 -10.87 -16.16
C TRP A 17 19.26 -10.90 -14.90
N ASN A 18 20.52 -11.33 -15.03
CA ASN A 18 21.50 -11.57 -13.98
C ASN A 18 22.49 -10.40 -13.80
N GLU A 19 22.48 -9.40 -14.69
CA GLU A 19 23.37 -8.23 -14.62
C GLU A 19 22.65 -6.92 -14.28
N LEU A 20 21.32 -6.97 -14.15
CA LEU A 20 20.46 -5.80 -13.93
C LEU A 20 20.71 -5.08 -12.60
N ASP A 21 21.21 -5.78 -11.58
CA ASP A 21 21.45 -5.18 -10.24
C ASP A 21 22.61 -4.17 -10.22
N SER A 22 23.50 -4.21 -11.22
CA SER A 22 24.68 -3.35 -11.28
C SER A 22 24.48 -2.07 -12.10
N ILE A 23 23.33 -1.95 -12.76
CA ILE A 23 23.04 -0.90 -13.73
C ILE A 23 22.01 0.04 -13.11
N GLY A 24 22.15 1.35 -13.32
CA GLY A 24 21.13 2.34 -12.92
C GLY A 24 19.77 2.09 -13.60
N SER A 25 18.93 3.12 -13.77
CA SER A 25 17.61 2.94 -14.41
C SER A 25 17.72 2.15 -15.73
N PRO A 26 17.12 0.94 -15.83
CA PRO A 26 17.29 0.06 -16.99
C PRO A 26 16.80 0.71 -18.30
N PHE A 27 15.82 1.61 -18.20
CA PHE A 27 15.37 2.42 -19.32
C PHE A 27 16.46 3.39 -19.77
N VAL A 28 17.04 4.15 -18.85
CA VAL A 28 18.13 5.09 -19.15
C VAL A 28 19.33 4.37 -19.75
N ALA A 29 19.71 3.23 -19.17
CA ALA A 29 20.80 2.39 -19.66
C ALA A 29 20.53 1.81 -21.08
N THR A 30 19.27 1.49 -21.38
CA THR A 30 18.85 1.03 -22.71
C THR A 30 18.99 2.14 -23.75
N PHE A 31 18.47 3.33 -23.48
CA PHE A 31 18.54 4.46 -24.43
C PHE A 31 19.96 5.04 -24.57
N ALA A 32 20.78 4.96 -23.53
CA ALA A 32 22.20 5.29 -23.60
C ALA A 32 22.96 4.32 -24.52
N LYS A 33 22.70 3.00 -24.45
CA LYS A 33 23.30 2.00 -25.35
C LYS A 33 22.92 2.20 -26.82
N ILE A 34 21.72 2.69 -27.09
CA ILE A 34 21.20 2.94 -28.46
C ILE A 34 21.78 4.25 -29.05
N GLY A 35 22.56 5.03 -28.29
CA GLY A 35 23.28 6.21 -28.78
C GLY A 35 22.46 7.50 -28.79
N ILE A 36 21.24 7.50 -28.23
CA ILE A 36 20.39 8.70 -28.14
C ILE A 36 20.47 9.27 -26.72
N THR A 37 21.59 9.92 -26.41
CA THR A 37 21.82 10.59 -25.11
C THR A 37 20.75 11.62 -24.76
N ALA A 38 20.14 12.28 -25.75
CA ALA A 38 19.00 13.17 -25.54
C ALA A 38 17.75 12.45 -25.00
N ALA A 39 17.49 11.21 -25.42
CA ALA A 39 16.35 10.41 -24.96
C ALA A 39 16.53 9.95 -23.50
N ALA A 40 17.76 9.66 -23.09
CA ALA A 40 18.09 9.33 -21.69
C ALA A 40 17.70 10.46 -20.73
N GLY A 41 17.97 11.72 -21.10
CA GLY A 41 17.59 12.90 -20.31
C GLY A 41 16.08 13.09 -20.19
N ILE A 42 15.35 12.96 -21.31
CA ILE A 42 13.88 13.07 -21.35
C ILE A 42 13.23 12.00 -20.48
N ILE A 43 13.71 10.75 -20.56
CA ILE A 43 13.15 9.64 -19.78
C ILE A 43 13.42 9.83 -18.30
N ASN A 44 14.62 10.26 -17.92
CA ASN A 44 14.91 10.54 -16.51
C ASN A 44 14.00 11.65 -15.97
N PHE A 45 13.80 12.73 -16.73
CA PHE A 45 12.86 13.80 -16.37
C PHE A 45 11.43 13.28 -16.17
N VAL A 46 10.92 12.46 -17.09
CA VAL A 46 9.58 11.86 -16.98
C VAL A 46 9.48 10.94 -15.78
N VAL A 47 10.47 10.08 -15.54
CA VAL A 47 10.48 9.13 -14.41
C VAL A 47 10.52 9.87 -13.07
N VAL A 48 11.38 10.88 -12.92
CA VAL A 48 11.47 11.67 -11.68
C VAL A 48 10.17 12.44 -11.45
N THR A 49 9.60 13.07 -12.48
CA THR A 49 8.33 13.80 -12.37
C THR A 49 7.16 12.86 -12.01
N ALA A 50 7.09 11.68 -12.62
CA ALA A 50 6.11 10.67 -12.30
C ALA A 50 6.28 10.15 -10.85
N ALA A 51 7.51 9.91 -10.41
CA ALA A 51 7.82 9.52 -9.04
C ALA A 51 7.39 10.61 -8.04
N LEU A 52 7.69 11.88 -8.30
CA LEU A 52 7.28 13.01 -7.46
C LEU A 52 5.75 13.12 -7.37
N SER A 53 5.04 12.94 -8.49
CA SER A 53 3.57 12.92 -8.51
C SER A 53 3.00 11.79 -7.65
N GLY A 54 3.54 10.57 -7.81
CA GLY A 54 3.17 9.42 -6.98
C GLY A 54 3.44 9.62 -5.49
N CYS A 55 4.60 10.20 -5.15
CA CYS A 55 4.95 10.57 -3.77
C CYS A 55 3.95 11.57 -3.18
N ASN A 56 3.56 12.61 -3.93
CA ASN A 56 2.59 13.60 -3.45
C ASN A 56 1.22 12.96 -3.17
N SER A 57 0.71 12.09 -4.07
CA SER A 57 -0.52 11.34 -3.82
C SER A 57 -0.40 10.38 -2.64
N GLY A 58 0.75 9.73 -2.47
CA GLY A 58 1.02 8.83 -1.35
C GLY A 58 0.99 9.55 0.00
N ILE A 59 1.69 10.69 0.11
CA ILE A 59 1.72 11.52 1.32
C ILE A 59 0.31 11.98 1.68
N TYR A 60 -0.45 12.46 0.69
CA TYR A 60 -1.82 12.92 0.89
C TYR A 60 -2.76 11.79 1.35
N SER A 61 -2.69 10.62 0.70
CA SER A 61 -3.51 9.47 1.04
C SER A 61 -3.22 8.96 2.45
N ALA A 62 -1.93 8.83 2.81
CA ALA A 62 -1.51 8.41 4.15
C ALA A 62 -1.94 9.43 5.23
N GLY A 63 -1.81 10.73 4.95
CA GLY A 63 -2.29 11.78 5.86
C GLY A 63 -3.81 11.71 6.11
N ARG A 64 -4.60 11.44 5.06
CA ARG A 64 -6.05 11.19 5.19
C ARG A 64 -6.36 9.90 5.93
N MET A 65 -5.62 8.83 5.70
CA MET A 65 -5.79 7.58 6.43
C MET A 65 -5.53 7.77 7.92
N LEU A 66 -4.49 8.54 8.29
CA LEU A 66 -4.19 8.88 9.68
C LEU A 66 -5.28 9.77 10.33
N TYR A 67 -5.84 10.70 9.56
CA TYR A 67 -7.02 11.47 9.98
C TYR A 67 -8.23 10.57 10.26
N THR A 68 -8.55 9.63 9.36
CA THR A 68 -9.66 8.68 9.55
C THR A 68 -9.44 7.80 10.78
N LEU A 69 -8.20 7.35 11.02
CA LEU A 69 -7.86 6.63 12.25
C LEU A 69 -8.10 7.50 13.48
N GLY A 70 -7.73 8.79 13.45
CA GLY A 70 -8.00 9.73 14.54
C GLY A 70 -9.49 9.93 14.81
N VAL A 71 -10.30 10.06 13.74
CA VAL A 71 -11.77 10.23 13.85
C VAL A 71 -12.42 8.99 14.45
N ASN A 72 -11.91 7.81 14.12
CA ASN A 72 -12.39 6.52 14.66
C ASN A 72 -11.83 6.23 16.08
N GLY A 73 -11.10 7.16 16.70
CA GLY A 73 -10.52 6.97 18.03
C GLY A 73 -9.34 5.99 18.05
N GLN A 74 -8.77 5.68 16.89
CA GLN A 74 -7.64 4.74 16.69
C GLN A 74 -6.28 5.44 16.60
N ALA A 75 -6.26 6.77 16.52
CA ALA A 75 -5.06 7.59 16.60
C ALA A 75 -5.32 8.79 17.54
N PRO A 76 -4.27 9.46 18.04
CA PRO A 76 -4.42 10.66 18.86
C PRO A 76 -5.34 11.71 18.21
N LYS A 77 -6.22 12.33 19.01
CA LYS A 77 -7.18 13.36 18.54
C LYS A 77 -6.52 14.56 17.85
N ILE A 78 -5.22 14.74 18.02
CA ILE A 78 -4.42 15.74 17.33
C ILE A 78 -4.51 15.56 15.81
N PHE A 79 -4.62 14.33 15.32
CA PHE A 79 -4.73 14.02 13.89
C PHE A 79 -6.12 14.27 13.30
N THR A 80 -7.14 14.60 14.11
CA THR A 80 -8.49 14.94 13.61
C THR A 80 -8.64 16.41 13.21
N LYS A 81 -7.57 17.22 13.34
CA LYS A 81 -7.60 18.62 12.92
C LYS A 81 -7.37 18.74 11.42
N VAL A 82 -8.28 19.42 10.74
CA VAL A 82 -8.16 19.79 9.33
C VAL A 82 -7.80 21.27 9.22
N SER A 83 -7.02 21.60 8.19
CA SER A 83 -6.74 22.99 7.79
C SER A 83 -7.98 23.61 7.11
N GLY A 84 -8.01 24.94 6.97
CA GLY A 84 -9.06 25.68 6.26
C GLY A 84 -9.29 25.22 4.82
N ASN A 85 -8.27 24.61 4.19
CA ASN A 85 -8.37 24.02 2.84
C ASN A 85 -8.86 22.56 2.84
N GLY A 86 -9.35 22.02 3.96
CA GLY A 86 -9.91 20.66 4.05
C GLY A 86 -8.87 19.53 4.04
N VAL A 87 -7.60 19.83 4.34
CA VAL A 87 -6.49 18.86 4.37
C VAL A 87 -6.04 18.62 5.82
N PRO A 88 -5.83 17.35 6.25
CA PRO A 88 -5.35 17.03 7.60
C PRO A 88 -3.87 17.36 7.75
N LEU A 89 -3.56 18.63 8.02
CA LEU A 89 -2.19 19.17 8.00
C LEU A 89 -1.23 18.40 8.91
N LEU A 90 -1.66 18.07 10.13
CA LEU A 90 -0.83 17.35 11.11
C LEU A 90 -0.54 15.91 10.67
N GLY A 91 -1.50 15.26 10.00
CA GLY A 91 -1.28 13.93 9.44
C GLY A 91 -0.29 13.97 8.29
N THR A 92 -0.46 14.92 7.37
CA THR A 92 0.46 15.13 6.24
C THR A 92 1.88 15.46 6.69
N ILE A 93 2.05 16.36 7.68
CA ILE A 93 3.36 16.70 8.24
C ILE A 93 3.98 15.49 8.94
N GLY A 94 3.20 14.70 9.67
CA GLY A 94 3.71 13.47 10.31
C GLY A 94 4.25 12.46 9.28
N VAL A 95 3.53 12.25 8.19
CA VAL A 95 3.99 11.39 7.09
C VAL A 95 5.24 11.96 6.42
N LEU A 96 5.27 13.27 6.15
CA LEU A 96 6.43 13.93 5.56
C LEU A 96 7.67 13.83 6.47
N ALA A 97 7.51 14.03 7.77
CA ALA A 97 8.58 13.86 8.75
C ALA A 97 9.10 12.42 8.77
N GLY A 98 8.21 11.43 8.73
CA GLY A 98 8.57 10.02 8.60
C GLY A 98 9.36 9.72 7.33
N LEU A 99 8.98 10.31 6.19
CA LEU A 99 9.73 10.19 4.94
C LEU A 99 11.11 10.83 5.02
N VAL A 100 11.24 12.03 5.59
CA VAL A 100 12.53 12.70 5.77
C VAL A 100 13.45 11.85 6.66
N ILE A 101 12.92 11.32 7.76
CA ILE A 101 13.66 10.39 8.63
C ILE A 101 14.08 9.15 7.82
N GLY A 102 13.19 8.57 7.02
CA GLY A 102 13.50 7.43 6.17
C GLY A 102 14.61 7.72 5.15
N VAL A 103 14.62 8.89 4.54
CA VAL A 103 15.68 9.32 3.61
C VAL A 103 17.00 9.50 4.34
N VAL A 104 17.02 10.24 5.46
CA VAL A 104 18.23 10.43 6.27
C VAL A 104 18.79 9.08 6.73
N LEU A 105 17.91 8.20 7.18
CA LEU A 105 18.27 6.86 7.60
C LEU A 105 18.81 6.05 6.42
N SER A 106 18.27 6.19 5.21
CA SER A 106 18.81 5.54 4.01
C SER A 106 20.23 5.99 3.65
N TYR A 107 20.65 7.20 4.02
CA TYR A 107 22.02 7.68 3.80
C TYR A 107 23.00 7.22 4.88
N ILE A 108 22.54 7.09 6.13
CA ILE A 108 23.41 6.83 7.28
C ILE A 108 23.44 5.34 7.64
N ALA A 109 22.37 4.60 7.34
CA ALA A 109 22.22 3.22 7.76
C ALA A 109 23.03 2.23 6.90
N PRO A 110 23.36 1.05 7.45
CA PRO A 110 23.93 -0.05 6.67
C PRO A 110 22.99 -0.45 5.52
N LYS A 111 23.57 -0.87 4.38
CA LYS A 111 22.84 -1.25 3.14
C LYS A 111 21.61 -2.13 3.37
N ASN A 112 21.66 -2.98 4.39
CA ASN A 112 20.60 -3.93 4.68
C ASN A 112 19.38 -3.30 5.40
N LEU A 113 19.50 -2.14 6.05
CA LEU A 113 18.39 -1.54 6.81
C LEU A 113 17.22 -1.14 5.91
N PHE A 114 17.52 -0.58 4.73
CA PHE A 114 16.49 -0.28 3.73
C PHE A 114 15.75 -1.56 3.30
N VAL A 115 16.48 -2.65 3.08
CA VAL A 115 15.90 -3.95 2.75
C VAL A 115 14.96 -4.39 3.87
N TYR A 116 15.39 -4.37 5.14
CA TYR A 116 14.53 -4.74 6.28
C TYR A 116 13.24 -3.91 6.39
N VAL A 117 13.34 -2.58 6.24
CA VAL A 117 12.17 -1.67 6.34
C VAL A 117 11.21 -1.88 5.17
N TYR A 118 11.74 -2.01 3.96
CA TYR A 118 10.97 -2.32 2.77
C TYR A 118 10.28 -3.69 2.91
N SER A 119 11.04 -4.72 3.27
CA SER A 119 10.62 -6.08 3.55
C SER A 119 9.48 -6.14 4.57
N ALA A 120 9.56 -5.35 5.65
CA ALA A 120 8.52 -5.27 6.67
C ALA A 120 7.19 -4.70 6.15
N SER A 121 7.19 -3.96 5.04
CA SER A 121 5.99 -3.31 4.48
C SER A 121 5.25 -4.19 3.45
N VAL A 122 5.92 -5.19 2.87
CA VAL A 122 5.35 -6.02 1.79
C VAL A 122 4.14 -6.82 2.27
N LEU A 123 4.30 -7.58 3.36
CA LEU A 123 3.24 -8.44 3.87
C LEU A 123 2.06 -7.65 4.45
N PRO A 124 2.25 -6.60 5.29
CA PRO A 124 1.17 -5.71 5.69
C PRO A 124 0.46 -5.07 4.49
N GLY A 125 1.17 -4.73 3.42
CA GLY A 125 0.60 -4.23 2.17
C GLY A 125 -0.30 -5.24 1.46
N MET A 126 -0.07 -6.55 1.66
CA MET A 126 -0.94 -7.61 1.12
C MET A 126 -2.22 -7.82 1.92
N VAL A 127 -2.24 -7.51 3.22
CA VAL A 127 -3.41 -7.76 4.11
C VAL A 127 -4.70 -7.09 3.60
N PRO A 128 -4.71 -5.80 3.19
CA PRO A 128 -5.91 -5.16 2.65
C PRO A 128 -6.52 -5.91 1.47
N TRP A 129 -5.72 -6.56 0.62
CA TRP A 129 -6.24 -7.34 -0.51
C TRP A 129 -7.05 -8.54 -0.04
N PHE A 130 -6.56 -9.28 0.94
CA PHE A 130 -7.32 -10.36 1.57
C PHE A 130 -8.61 -9.84 2.20
N VAL A 131 -8.53 -8.73 2.95
CA VAL A 131 -9.68 -8.11 3.61
C VAL A 131 -10.73 -7.68 2.58
N ILE A 132 -10.33 -7.06 1.46
CA ILE A 132 -11.24 -6.65 0.38
C ILE A 132 -11.93 -7.87 -0.23
N LEU A 133 -11.19 -8.93 -0.57
CA LEU A 133 -11.75 -10.14 -1.19
C LEU A 133 -12.74 -10.85 -0.26
N ILE A 134 -12.37 -11.01 1.01
CA ILE A 134 -13.22 -11.63 2.03
C ILE A 134 -14.47 -10.77 2.26
N SER A 135 -14.30 -9.45 2.40
CA SER A 135 -15.39 -8.50 2.60
C SER A 135 -16.36 -8.53 1.42
N GLN A 136 -15.86 -8.64 0.18
CA GLN A 136 -16.70 -8.76 -1.00
C GLN A 136 -17.52 -10.06 -0.98
N ILE A 137 -16.90 -11.20 -0.64
CA ILE A 137 -17.60 -12.49 -0.51
C ILE A 137 -18.70 -12.40 0.54
N GLN A 138 -18.40 -11.83 1.72
CA GLN A 138 -19.37 -11.68 2.80
C GLN A 138 -20.49 -10.70 2.43
N PHE A 139 -20.16 -9.56 1.81
CA PHE A 139 -21.13 -8.58 1.34
C PHE A 139 -22.13 -9.21 0.37
N ARG A 140 -21.66 -10.01 -0.59
CA ARG A 140 -22.54 -10.73 -1.52
C ARG A 140 -23.42 -11.78 -0.83
N LYS A 141 -22.90 -12.46 0.20
CA LYS A 141 -23.68 -13.44 0.99
C LYS A 141 -24.79 -12.74 1.78
N MET A 142 -24.48 -11.63 2.46
CA MET A 142 -25.43 -10.92 3.32
C MET A 142 -26.46 -10.10 2.53
N LYS A 143 -26.07 -9.48 1.43
CA LYS A 143 -26.93 -8.59 0.61
C LYS A 143 -27.45 -9.24 -0.66
N LYS A 144 -27.60 -10.57 -0.67
CA LYS A 144 -27.99 -11.37 -1.85
C LYS A 144 -29.27 -10.85 -2.55
N ALA A 145 -30.23 -10.30 -1.80
CA ALA A 145 -31.45 -9.70 -2.34
C ALA A 145 -31.19 -8.38 -3.10
N GLU A 146 -30.37 -7.50 -2.56
CA GLU A 146 -30.01 -6.18 -3.15
C GLU A 146 -29.02 -6.34 -4.33
N MET A 147 -28.22 -7.41 -4.34
CA MET A 147 -27.28 -7.71 -5.41
C MET A 147 -27.93 -8.01 -6.77
N LYS A 148 -29.22 -8.34 -6.81
CA LYS A 148 -29.96 -8.57 -8.07
C LYS A 148 -30.04 -7.30 -8.93
N ASN A 149 -30.22 -6.14 -8.29
CA ASN A 149 -30.39 -4.84 -8.96
C ASN A 149 -29.12 -3.97 -8.93
N HIS A 150 -28.00 -4.50 -8.45
CA HIS A 150 -26.77 -3.72 -8.35
C HIS A 150 -26.22 -3.39 -9.76
N PRO A 151 -25.93 -2.11 -10.07
CA PRO A 151 -25.53 -1.67 -11.41
C PRO A 151 -24.16 -2.20 -11.83
N PHE A 152 -23.29 -2.48 -10.86
CA PHE A 152 -21.95 -3.01 -11.11
C PHE A 152 -21.81 -4.44 -10.57
N LYS A 153 -21.75 -5.42 -11.47
CA LYS A 153 -21.57 -6.84 -11.11
C LYS A 153 -20.19 -7.29 -11.58
N MET A 154 -19.35 -7.72 -10.63
CA MET A 154 -18.08 -8.35 -10.98
C MET A 154 -18.33 -9.64 -11.77
N PRO A 155 -17.71 -9.82 -12.95
CA PRO A 155 -17.85 -11.02 -13.75
C PRO A 155 -17.25 -12.23 -13.00
N PHE A 156 -17.87 -13.40 -13.16
CA PHE A 156 -17.44 -14.68 -12.56
C PHE A 156 -17.36 -14.71 -11.02
N ALA A 157 -17.96 -13.73 -10.33
CA ALA A 157 -18.04 -13.77 -8.87
C ALA A 157 -19.08 -14.81 -8.40
N PRO A 158 -18.80 -15.61 -7.35
CA PRO A 158 -17.69 -15.46 -6.39
C PRO A 158 -16.41 -16.24 -6.73
N VAL A 159 -16.38 -17.03 -7.82
CA VAL A 159 -15.24 -17.89 -8.19
C VAL A 159 -13.96 -17.07 -8.36
N SER A 160 -14.06 -15.91 -9.03
CA SER A 160 -12.94 -15.00 -9.22
C SER A 160 -12.26 -14.59 -7.90
N ASN A 161 -13.03 -14.36 -6.83
CA ASN A 161 -12.43 -14.01 -5.53
C ASN A 161 -11.66 -15.18 -4.92
N TYR A 162 -12.20 -16.40 -4.98
CA TYR A 162 -11.52 -17.58 -4.44
C TYR A 162 -10.24 -17.89 -5.21
N VAL A 163 -10.27 -17.76 -6.54
CA VAL A 163 -9.08 -17.89 -7.39
C VAL A 163 -8.02 -16.84 -7.01
N THR A 164 -8.42 -15.58 -6.82
CA THR A 164 -7.47 -14.54 -6.39
C THR A 164 -6.92 -14.79 -4.99
N ILE A 165 -7.74 -15.25 -4.04
CA ILE A 165 -7.25 -15.62 -2.69
C ILE A 165 -6.24 -16.77 -2.79
N ALA A 166 -6.56 -17.81 -3.56
CA ALA A 166 -5.65 -18.94 -3.77
C ALA A 166 -4.34 -18.49 -4.43
N PHE A 167 -4.41 -17.59 -5.40
CA PHE A 167 -3.23 -17.00 -6.04
C PHE A 167 -2.37 -16.20 -5.05
N LEU A 168 -2.99 -15.35 -4.21
CA LEU A 168 -2.25 -14.60 -3.18
C LEU A 168 -1.59 -15.53 -2.16
N ILE A 169 -2.25 -16.63 -1.78
CA ILE A 169 -1.65 -17.66 -0.92
C ILE A 169 -0.46 -18.34 -1.63
N ALA A 170 -0.60 -18.67 -2.91
CA ALA A 170 0.48 -19.25 -3.70
C ALA A 170 1.69 -18.30 -3.78
N VAL A 171 1.46 -16.99 -3.91
CA VAL A 171 2.53 -15.97 -3.87
C VAL A 171 3.22 -15.96 -2.50
N LEU A 172 2.48 -16.00 -1.39
CA LEU A 172 3.07 -16.07 -0.05
C LEU A 172 3.91 -17.35 0.15
N ILE A 173 3.43 -18.48 -0.37
CA ILE A 173 4.18 -19.74 -0.37
C ILE A 173 5.44 -19.62 -1.24
N GLY A 174 5.35 -19.02 -2.42
CA GLY A 174 6.51 -18.76 -3.28
C GLY A 174 7.54 -17.86 -2.60
N MET A 175 7.10 -16.82 -1.90
CA MET A 175 7.97 -15.94 -1.11
C MET A 175 8.68 -16.67 0.04
N TRP A 176 8.14 -17.80 0.52
CA TRP A 176 8.77 -18.61 1.57
C TRP A 176 9.96 -19.43 1.04
N PHE A 177 9.88 -19.88 -0.21
CA PHE A 177 10.95 -20.68 -0.82
C PHE A 177 12.16 -19.85 -1.26
N ASN A 178 11.95 -18.58 -1.61
CA ASN A 178 13.05 -17.68 -1.98
C ASN A 178 13.62 -16.97 -0.74
N ASP A 179 14.93 -17.12 -0.51
CA ASP A 179 15.62 -16.64 0.69
C ASP A 179 15.59 -15.11 0.85
N GLU A 180 15.62 -14.35 -0.25
CA GLU A 180 15.52 -12.88 -0.23
C GLU A 180 14.13 -12.43 0.20
N THR A 181 13.09 -13.10 -0.31
CA THR A 181 11.70 -12.75 0.01
C THR A 181 11.24 -13.33 1.35
N ARG A 182 11.89 -14.38 1.84
CA ARG A 182 11.59 -14.97 3.16
C ARG A 182 11.84 -13.95 4.27
N MET A 183 12.90 -13.15 4.15
CA MET A 183 13.16 -12.05 5.09
C MET A 183 11.98 -11.07 5.14
N SER A 184 11.36 -10.77 3.99
CA SER A 184 10.14 -9.95 3.91
C SER A 184 8.95 -10.56 4.62
N LEU A 185 8.76 -11.88 4.54
CA LEU A 185 7.69 -12.55 5.26
C LEU A 185 7.90 -12.48 6.78
N VAL A 186 9.09 -12.83 7.26
CA VAL A 186 9.38 -12.83 8.70
C VAL A 186 9.29 -11.42 9.28
N ALA A 187 9.92 -10.43 8.63
CA ALA A 187 9.86 -9.04 9.07
C ALA A 187 8.42 -8.51 9.08
N GLY A 188 7.63 -8.85 8.04
CA GLY A 188 6.22 -8.48 7.95
C GLY A 188 5.34 -9.13 9.02
N ILE A 189 5.56 -10.41 9.33
CA ILE A 189 4.83 -11.11 10.40
C ILE A 189 5.14 -10.50 11.77
N VAL A 190 6.42 -10.22 12.06
CA VAL A 190 6.84 -9.57 13.30
C VAL A 190 6.20 -8.18 13.42
N PHE A 191 6.22 -7.41 12.33
CA PHE A 191 5.60 -6.09 12.29
C PHE A 191 4.08 -6.16 12.51
N LEU A 192 3.36 -7.07 11.83
CA LEU A 192 1.93 -7.27 12.06
C LEU A 192 1.63 -7.71 13.49
N GLY A 193 2.46 -8.60 14.05
CA GLY A 193 2.34 -9.03 15.44
C GLY A 193 2.48 -7.84 16.39
N LEU A 194 3.50 -7.01 16.19
CA LEU A 194 3.73 -5.80 16.98
C LEU A 194 2.56 -4.82 16.87
N VAL A 195 2.08 -4.53 15.66
CA VAL A 195 0.92 -3.65 15.44
C VAL A 195 -0.32 -4.21 16.13
N THR A 196 -0.54 -5.53 16.05
CA THR A 196 -1.65 -6.22 16.71
C THR A 196 -1.56 -6.10 18.22
N VAL A 197 -0.39 -6.32 18.81
CA VAL A 197 -0.15 -6.16 20.25
C VAL A 197 -0.38 -4.71 20.67
N CYS A 198 0.17 -3.73 19.94
CA CYS A 198 -0.07 -2.32 20.19
C CYS A 198 -1.57 -2.00 20.14
N TYR A 199 -2.31 -2.53 19.17
CA TYR A 199 -3.76 -2.33 19.06
C TYR A 199 -4.52 -2.80 20.31
N PHE A 200 -4.18 -3.98 20.85
CA PHE A 200 -4.79 -4.51 22.07
C PHE A 200 -4.33 -3.76 23.34
N VAL A 201 -3.04 -3.45 23.47
CA VAL A 201 -2.46 -2.75 24.63
C VAL A 201 -2.98 -1.32 24.74
N PHE A 202 -3.05 -0.58 23.63
CA PHE A 202 -3.62 0.77 23.60
C PHE A 202 -5.16 0.78 23.63
N GLY A 203 -5.81 -0.39 23.75
CA GLY A 203 -7.26 -0.48 23.92
C GLY A 203 -8.08 0.11 22.78
N ILE A 204 -7.50 0.20 21.57
CA ILE A 204 -8.09 0.89 20.42
C ILE A 204 -9.42 0.23 19.99
N GLY A 205 -9.55 -1.09 20.24
CA GLY A 205 -10.80 -1.82 20.01
C GLY A 205 -11.97 -1.44 20.93
N ARG A 206 -11.73 -0.74 22.05
CA ARG A 206 -12.79 -0.22 22.94
C ARG A 206 -13.30 1.18 22.54
N SER A 207 -12.47 1.97 21.84
CA SER A 207 -12.85 3.31 21.35
C SER A 207 -13.59 3.27 20.01
N ALA A 208 -13.45 2.17 19.25
CA ALA A 208 -14.20 1.92 18.02
C ALA A 208 -15.64 1.46 18.33
N GLU A 209 -16.40 2.27 19.08
CA GLU A 209 -17.85 2.11 19.04
C GLU A 209 -18.28 2.45 17.61
N PRO A 210 -18.90 1.52 16.86
CA PRO A 210 -19.18 1.76 15.45
C PRO A 210 -20.04 3.02 15.33
N ALA A 211 -19.67 3.94 14.45
CA ALA A 211 -20.45 5.15 14.17
C ALA A 211 -21.94 4.85 13.86
N ALA A 212 -22.26 3.61 13.49
CA ALA A 212 -23.62 3.08 13.37
C ALA A 212 -24.40 3.04 14.71
N SER A 213 -23.75 2.73 15.85
CA SER A 213 -24.34 2.82 17.21
C SER A 213 -24.77 4.26 17.51
N LYS A 214 -23.87 5.23 17.22
CA LYS A 214 -24.11 6.64 17.50
C LYS A 214 -25.21 7.24 16.62
N ARG A 215 -25.31 6.83 15.35
CA ARG A 215 -26.37 7.29 14.43
C ARG A 215 -27.74 6.73 14.80
N LYS A 216 -27.80 5.49 15.30
CA LYS A 216 -29.05 4.89 15.80
C LYS A 216 -29.54 5.58 17.09
N LYS A 217 -28.61 5.91 18.00
CA LYS A 217 -28.91 6.61 19.26
C LYS A 217 -29.44 8.05 19.07
N ILE A 218 -29.10 8.71 17.96
CA ILE A 218 -29.59 10.06 17.61
C ILE A 218 -30.98 10.00 16.95
N LEU A 219 -31.32 8.91 16.24
CA LEU A 219 -32.62 8.74 15.60
C LEU A 219 -33.69 8.22 16.57
N ASP A 220 -33.30 7.46 17.60
CA ASP A 220 -34.21 6.88 18.59
C ASP A 220 -34.56 7.85 19.75
N HIS A 221 -33.89 9.01 19.84
CA HIS A 221 -34.20 10.08 20.79
C HIS A 221 -34.19 11.46 20.12
N PRO A 222 -35.27 11.84 19.41
CA PRO A 222 -35.49 13.22 19.05
C PRO A 222 -35.76 14.00 20.35
N GLN A 223 -34.85 14.91 20.71
CA GLN A 223 -35.18 16.06 21.54
C GLN A 223 -35.98 17.04 20.68
#